data_AF-A0A2X2Y976-F1
#
_entry.id   AF-A0A2X2Y976-F1
#
_cell.length_a   1.000
_cell.length_b   1.000
_cell.length_c   1.000
_cell.angle_alpha   90.00
_cell.angle_beta   90.00
_cell.angle_gamma   90.00
#
_symmetry.space_group_name_H-M   'P 1'
#
loop_
_entity.id
_entity.type
_entity.pdbx_description
1 polymer ?
#
loop_
_entity_poly.entity_id
_entity_poly.type
_entity_poly.pdbx_seq_one_letter_code
_entity_poly.pdbx_strand_id
1 'polypeptide(L)'
;MNFEVGNELNEKTKLLISEMEKTLEAKDNELQAKEAEINKLKNELNYLKNQILNKNKKIFGASSEKVDSNQLSLFDEAEKNSDVKIAEPKLEEITYKRKKANHNGKKDNLANLERVIVEHKLKSDETTCSSCNGELTIIG
;
A
#
# COMPACT_ATOMS: atom_id res chain seq x y z
N MET A 1 -2.46 9.36 -78.44
CA MET A 1 -3.66 10.12 -78.08
C MET A 1 -3.49 10.54 -76.62
N ASN A 2 -2.94 11.73 -76.40
CA ASN A 2 -2.82 12.29 -75.06
C ASN A 2 -4.12 13.02 -74.78
N PHE A 3 -4.98 12.41 -73.97
CA PHE A 3 -6.20 13.05 -73.51
C PHE A 3 -5.80 13.98 -72.36
N GLU A 4 -5.47 15.22 -72.71
CA GLU A 4 -5.32 16.31 -71.74
C GLU A 4 -6.69 16.57 -71.12
N VAL A 5 -6.97 15.93 -69.98
CA VAL A 5 -8.13 16.27 -69.16
C VAL A 5 -7.84 17.64 -68.55
N GLY A 6 -8.35 18.67 -69.21
CA GLY A 6 -8.34 20.05 -68.72
C GLY A 6 -8.98 20.11 -67.34
N ASN A 7 -8.15 20.36 -66.33
CA ASN A 7 -8.56 20.51 -64.94
C ASN A 7 -9.11 21.93 -64.73
N GLU A 8 -10.28 22.23 -65.31
CA GLU A 8 -10.99 23.48 -65.08
C GLU A 8 -11.92 23.33 -63.87
N LEU A 9 -11.32 23.15 -62.70
CA LEU A 9 -12.02 23.37 -61.45
C LEU A 9 -12.41 24.85 -61.38
N ASN A 10 -13.71 25.13 -61.40
CA ASN A 10 -14.31 26.44 -61.18
C ASN A 10 -13.62 27.13 -59.98
N GLU A 11 -13.27 28.42 -60.08
CA GLU A 11 -12.61 29.19 -59.00
C GLU A 11 -13.28 29.01 -57.63
N LYS A 12 -14.62 28.87 -57.62
CA LYS A 12 -15.40 28.59 -56.42
C LYS A 12 -15.10 27.22 -55.79
N THR A 13 -14.79 26.21 -56.61
CA THR A 13 -14.40 24.87 -56.17
C THR A 13 -12.95 24.83 -55.67
N LYS A 14 -12.02 25.58 -56.28
CA LYS A 14 -10.64 25.72 -55.78
C LYS A 14 -10.59 26.38 -54.40
N LEU A 15 -11.37 27.45 -54.21
CA LEU A 15 -11.47 28.11 -52.90
C LEU A 15 -12.00 27.17 -51.82
N LEU A 16 -13.03 26.38 -52.15
CA LEU A 16 -13.62 25.41 -51.23
C LEU A 16 -12.62 24.32 -50.82
N ILE A 17 -11.84 23.81 -51.78
CA ILE A 17 -10.78 22.81 -51.51
C ILE A 17 -9.72 23.41 -50.59
N SER A 18 -9.28 24.65 -50.84
CA SER A 18 -8.28 25.32 -49.98
C SER A 18 -8.78 25.55 -48.55
N GLU A 19 -10.06 25.88 -48.38
CA GLU A 19 -10.67 25.97 -47.04
C GLU A 19 -10.75 24.60 -46.35
N MET A 20 -11.12 23.55 -47.10
CA MET A 20 -11.13 22.18 -46.59
C MET A 20 -9.74 21.72 -46.15
N GLU A 21 -8.69 21.98 -46.94
CA GLU A 21 -7.30 21.65 -46.60
C GLU A 21 -6.87 22.32 -45.30
N LYS A 22 -7.15 23.63 -45.15
CA LYS A 22 -6.85 24.37 -43.92
C LYS A 22 -7.60 23.83 -42.70
N THR A 23 -8.85 23.43 -42.87
CA THR A 23 -9.64 22.86 -41.76
C THR A 23 -9.15 21.46 -41.37
N LEU A 24 -8.75 20.63 -42.34
CA LEU A 24 -8.12 19.33 -42.08
C LEU A 24 -6.80 19.49 -41.33
N GLU A 25 -5.94 20.40 -41.79
CA GLU A 25 -4.65 20.66 -41.14
C GLU A 25 -4.82 21.18 -39.70
N ALA A 26 -5.80 22.08 -39.47
CA ALA A 26 -6.14 22.53 -38.13
C ALA A 26 -6.64 21.39 -37.24
N LYS A 27 -7.45 20.47 -37.80
CA LYS A 27 -7.98 19.31 -37.08
C LYS A 27 -6.91 18.27 -36.76
N ASP A 28 -5.98 18.02 -37.67
CA ASP A 28 -4.84 17.12 -37.44
C ASP A 28 -3.92 17.66 -36.35
N ASN A 29 -3.65 18.95 -36.33
CA ASN A 29 -2.90 19.59 -35.26
C ASN A 29 -3.62 19.47 -33.90
N GLU A 30 -4.94 19.66 -33.88
CA GLU A 30 -5.76 19.49 -32.67
C GLU A 30 -5.73 18.03 -32.17
N LEU A 31 -5.81 17.05 -33.09
CA LEU A 31 -5.72 15.63 -32.77
C LEU A 31 -4.36 15.28 -32.18
N GLN A 32 -3.26 15.72 -32.81
CA GLN A 32 -1.91 15.46 -32.29
C GLN A 32 -1.70 16.02 -30.89
N ALA A 33 -2.18 17.24 -30.63
CA ALA A 33 -2.10 17.86 -29.30
C ALA A 33 -2.87 17.04 -28.25
N LYS A 34 -4.10 16.60 -28.59
CA LYS A 34 -4.92 15.76 -27.72
C LYS A 34 -4.29 14.38 -27.49
N GLU A 35 -3.71 13.77 -28.52
CA GLU A 35 -3.03 12.47 -28.41
C GLU A 35 -1.84 12.56 -27.44
N ALA A 36 -1.05 13.64 -27.54
CA ALA A 36 0.07 13.91 -26.64
C ALA A 36 -0.40 14.08 -25.18
N GLU A 37 -1.48 14.83 -24.96
CA GLU A 37 -2.07 15.02 -23.64
C GLU A 37 -2.61 13.70 -23.05
N ILE A 38 -3.33 12.91 -23.85
CA ILE A 38 -3.83 11.59 -23.45
C ILE A 38 -2.68 10.68 -23.04
N ASN A 39 -1.58 10.68 -23.78
CA ASN A 39 -0.41 9.88 -23.45
C ASN A 39 0.25 10.32 -22.14
N LYS A 40 0.35 11.64 -21.92
CA LYS A 40 0.85 12.19 -20.65
C LYS A 40 -0.04 11.76 -19.47
N LEU A 41 -1.35 11.92 -19.61
CA LEU A 41 -2.33 11.55 -18.57
C LEU A 41 -2.32 10.04 -18.29
N LYS A 42 -2.20 9.20 -19.32
CA LYS A 42 -2.08 7.74 -19.16
C LYS A 42 -0.82 7.35 -18.38
N ASN A 43 0.31 8.00 -18.67
CA ASN A 43 1.56 7.76 -17.95
C ASN A 43 1.44 8.16 -16.48
N GLU A 44 0.86 9.32 -16.19
CA GLU A 44 0.64 9.79 -14.83
C GLU A 44 -0.30 8.87 -14.05
N LEU A 45 -1.40 8.44 -14.67
CA LEU A 45 -2.32 7.45 -14.09
C LEU A 45 -1.62 6.13 -13.78
N ASN A 46 -0.78 5.63 -14.68
CA ASN A 46 -0.05 4.38 -14.47
C ASN A 46 0.94 4.53 -13.30
N TYR A 47 1.66 5.65 -13.25
CA TYR A 47 2.57 5.95 -12.14
C TYR A 47 1.84 5.97 -10.78
N LEU A 48 0.71 6.67 -10.69
CA LEU A 48 -0.09 6.74 -9.46
C LEU A 48 -0.63 5.36 -9.06
N LYS A 49 -1.15 4.58 -10.01
CA LYS A 49 -1.60 3.20 -9.76
C LYS A 49 -0.48 2.34 -9.18
N ASN A 50 0.72 2.40 -9.76
CA ASN A 50 1.88 1.65 -9.25
C ASN A 50 2.29 2.09 -7.85
N GLN A 51 2.22 3.39 -7.55
CA GLN A 51 2.50 3.91 -6.21
C GLN A 51 1.52 3.36 -5.17
N ILE A 52 0.21 3.34 -5.50
CA ILE A 52 -0.83 2.76 -4.65
C ILE A 52 -0.61 1.26 -4.45
N LEU A 53 -0.35 0.51 -5.52
CA LEU A 53 -0.07 -0.93 -5.43
C LEU A 53 1.14 -1.23 -4.54
N ASN A 54 2.22 -0.46 -4.67
CA ASN A 54 3.40 -0.63 -3.84
C ASN A 54 3.11 -0.32 -2.35
N LYS A 55 2.38 0.78 -2.07
CA LYS A 55 1.95 1.11 -0.70
C LYS A 55 1.06 0.00 -0.12
N ASN A 56 0.09 -0.49 -0.87
CA ASN A 56 -0.78 -1.58 -0.43
C ASN A 56 0.01 -2.86 -0.19
N LYS A 57 0.97 -3.21 -1.04
CA LYS A 57 1.84 -4.37 -0.84
C LYS A 57 2.73 -4.21 0.41
N LYS A 58 3.16 -2.99 0.75
CA LYS A 58 3.92 -2.75 1.99
C LYS A 58 3.06 -2.85 3.25
N ILE A 59 1.81 -2.42 3.19
CA ILE A 59 0.92 -2.39 4.37
C ILE A 59 0.20 -3.74 4.56
N PHE A 60 -0.27 -4.34 3.47
CA PHE A 60 -1.13 -5.53 3.46
C PHE A 60 -0.51 -6.72 2.74
N GLY A 61 0.64 -6.56 2.10
CA GLY A 61 1.37 -7.71 1.58
C GLY A 61 1.86 -8.57 2.73
N ALA A 62 2.00 -9.87 2.49
CA ALA A 62 2.63 -10.77 3.45
C ALA A 62 3.99 -10.19 3.83
N SER A 63 4.11 -9.67 5.05
CA SER A 63 5.39 -9.39 5.68
C SER A 63 6.15 -10.69 5.56
N SER A 64 7.26 -10.71 4.82
CA SER A 64 8.11 -11.90 4.81
C SER A 64 8.90 -11.95 6.12
N GLU A 65 8.24 -11.78 7.27
CA GLU A 65 8.69 -12.41 8.50
C GLU A 65 8.69 -13.89 8.20
N LYS A 66 9.83 -14.34 7.68
CA LYS A 66 10.13 -15.74 7.52
C LYS A 66 10.32 -16.23 8.94
N VAL A 67 9.32 -16.93 9.45
CA VAL A 67 9.46 -17.72 10.66
C VAL A 67 10.67 -18.64 10.44
N ASP A 68 11.67 -18.53 11.32
CA ASP A 68 12.86 -19.37 11.24
C ASP A 68 12.43 -20.84 11.30
N SER A 69 13.06 -21.73 10.51
CA SER A 69 12.67 -23.14 10.50
C SER A 69 12.87 -23.81 11.86
N ASN A 70 13.69 -23.23 12.73
CA ASN A 70 13.92 -23.70 14.10
C ASN A 70 13.00 -23.02 15.12
N GLN A 71 12.19 -22.03 14.73
CA GLN A 71 11.22 -21.41 15.60
C GLN A 71 10.04 -22.37 15.79
N LEU A 72 9.81 -22.81 17.03
CA LEU A 72 8.60 -23.57 17.36
C LEU A 72 7.37 -22.70 17.11
N SER A 73 6.49 -23.12 16.20
CA SER A 73 5.15 -22.53 16.14
C SER A 73 4.26 -23.15 17.20
N LEU A 74 3.99 -22.37 18.25
CA LEU A 74 3.17 -22.75 19.39
C LEU A 74 1.66 -22.68 19.10
N PHE A 75 1.25 -22.09 17.98
CA PHE A 75 -0.16 -21.78 17.69
C PHE A 75 -0.68 -22.27 16.33
N ASP A 76 0.12 -23.00 15.54
CA ASP A 76 -0.29 -23.53 14.20
C ASP A 76 -1.10 -24.84 14.27
N GLU A 77 -1.64 -25.21 15.43
CA GLU A 77 -2.33 -26.49 15.61
C GLU A 77 -3.61 -26.55 14.77
N ALA A 78 -4.31 -25.43 14.61
CA ALA A 78 -5.56 -25.36 13.85
C ALA A 78 -5.31 -25.52 12.33
N GLU A 79 -4.33 -24.81 11.76
CA GLU A 79 -4.01 -24.94 10.33
C GLU A 79 -3.47 -26.33 10.00
N LYS A 80 -2.54 -26.86 10.82
CA LYS A 80 -1.91 -28.18 10.57
C LYS A 80 -2.92 -29.33 10.60
N ASN A 81 -3.91 -29.24 11.48
CA ASN A 81 -4.92 -30.30 11.65
C ASN A 81 -6.22 -30.01 10.86
N SER A 82 -6.25 -28.96 10.03
CA SER A 82 -7.41 -28.64 9.21
C SER A 82 -7.55 -29.64 8.05
N ASP A 83 -8.70 -30.30 7.95
CA ASP A 83 -9.05 -31.14 6.79
C ASP A 83 -10.16 -30.47 6.00
N VAL A 84 -9.83 -30.00 4.79
CA VAL A 84 -10.73 -29.30 3.87
C VAL A 84 -11.90 -30.19 3.41
N LYS A 85 -11.79 -31.52 3.54
CA LYS A 85 -12.84 -32.46 3.17
C LYS A 85 -13.90 -32.65 4.25
N ILE A 86 -13.64 -32.19 5.48
CA ILE A 86 -14.58 -32.31 6.60
C ILE A 86 -15.50 -31.09 6.60
N ALA A 87 -16.81 -31.33 6.71
CA ALA A 87 -17.80 -30.25 6.82
C ALA A 87 -17.61 -29.51 8.15
N GLU A 88 -17.71 -28.18 8.10
CA GLU A 88 -17.60 -27.34 9.31
C GLU A 88 -18.63 -27.77 10.38
N PRO A 89 -18.22 -27.82 11.66
CA PRO A 89 -19.12 -28.17 12.75
C PRO A 89 -20.25 -27.13 12.87
N LYS A 90 -21.46 -27.58 13.18
CA LYS A 90 -22.60 -26.69 13.40
C LYS A 90 -22.34 -25.86 14.66
N LEU A 91 -22.33 -24.53 14.51
CA LEU A 91 -22.26 -23.61 15.63
C LEU A 91 -23.59 -23.64 16.41
N GLU A 92 -23.52 -24.02 17.67
CA GLU A 92 -24.67 -23.97 18.57
C GLU A 92 -24.71 -22.60 19.26
N GLU A 93 -25.82 -21.88 19.10
CA GLU A 93 -26.03 -20.61 19.80
C GLU A 93 -26.54 -20.87 21.22
N ILE A 94 -25.80 -20.37 22.20
CA ILE A 94 -26.19 -20.43 23.61
C ILE A 94 -27.47 -19.59 23.81
N THR A 95 -28.58 -20.24 24.18
CA THR A 95 -29.89 -19.60 24.33
C THR A 95 -30.05 -18.78 25.61
N TYR A 96 -29.17 -18.94 26.59
CA TYR A 96 -29.31 -18.26 27.88
C TYR A 96 -28.46 -16.99 27.95
N LYS A 97 -29.06 -15.92 28.45
CA LYS A 97 -28.35 -14.67 28.77
C LYS A 97 -27.93 -14.70 30.24
N ARG A 98 -26.63 -14.81 30.52
CA ARG A 98 -26.11 -14.68 31.90
C ARG A 98 -26.27 -13.23 32.36
N LYS A 99 -26.77 -13.01 33.59
CA LYS A 99 -26.61 -11.71 34.24
C LYS A 99 -25.12 -11.53 34.58
N LYS A 100 -24.48 -10.50 34.03
CA LYS A 100 -23.13 -10.13 34.44
C LYS A 100 -23.19 -9.76 35.93
N ALA A 101 -22.43 -10.44 36.76
CA ALA A 101 -22.23 -9.98 38.13
C ALA A 101 -21.59 -8.58 38.06
N ASN A 102 -22.13 -7.62 38.82
CA ASN A 102 -21.47 -6.35 39.10
C ASN A 102 -20.27 -6.60 40.02
N HIS A 103 -19.32 -7.41 39.56
CA HIS A 103 -18.05 -7.52 40.21
C HIS A 103 -17.28 -6.28 39.82
N ASN A 104 -17.31 -5.27 40.70
CA ASN A 104 -16.16 -4.40 40.85
C ASN A 104 -15.02 -5.36 41.13
N GLY A 105 -14.25 -5.66 40.08
CA GLY A 105 -13.24 -6.72 40.09
C GLY A 105 -12.44 -6.63 41.39
N LYS A 106 -12.01 -7.77 41.92
CA LYS A 106 -10.89 -7.80 42.87
C LYS A 106 -9.75 -7.03 42.21
N LYS A 107 -9.72 -5.71 42.40
CA LYS A 107 -8.55 -4.89 42.13
C LYS A 107 -7.55 -5.49 43.08
N ASP A 108 -6.52 -6.12 42.52
CA ASP A 108 -5.45 -6.66 43.33
C ASP A 108 -5.00 -5.53 44.26
N ASN A 109 -5.23 -5.69 45.56
CA ASN A 109 -4.87 -4.72 46.57
C ASN A 109 -3.37 -4.84 46.81
N LEU A 110 -2.58 -4.43 45.82
CA LEU A 110 -1.11 -4.45 45.83
C LEU A 110 -0.52 -3.33 46.71
N ALA A 111 -1.35 -2.65 47.50
CA ALA A 111 -0.94 -1.54 48.37
C ALA A 111 -0.06 -2.02 49.54
N ASN A 112 -0.25 -3.26 50.00
CA ASN A 112 0.48 -3.82 51.14
C ASN A 112 1.66 -4.72 50.75
N LEU A 113 1.98 -4.81 49.46
CA LEU A 113 3.11 -5.61 49.00
C LEU A 113 4.38 -4.77 49.01
N GLU A 114 5.44 -5.33 49.57
CA GLU A 114 6.77 -4.73 49.56
C GLU A 114 7.24 -4.55 48.11
N ARG A 115 7.66 -3.34 47.78
CA ARG A 115 8.26 -3.01 46.48
C ARG A 115 9.74 -2.80 46.67
N VAL A 116 10.54 -3.62 46.00
CA VAL A 116 11.99 -3.46 45.93
C VAL A 116 12.32 -2.79 44.60
N ILE A 117 12.86 -1.58 44.66
CA ILE A 117 13.37 -0.86 43.48
C ILE A 117 14.86 -1.18 43.38
N VAL A 118 15.27 -1.80 42.28
CA VAL A 118 16.68 -2.08 41.98
C VAL A 118 17.12 -1.13 40.87
N GLU A 119 17.92 -0.12 41.24
CA GLU A 119 18.50 0.81 40.27
C GLU A 119 19.81 0.22 39.70
N HIS A 120 19.84 0.00 38.39
CA HIS A 120 21.04 -0.42 37.67
C HIS A 120 21.67 0.80 36.98
N LYS A 121 22.58 1.49 37.68
CA LYS A 121 23.39 2.58 37.14
C LYS A 121 24.77 2.05 36.75
N LEU A 122 25.31 2.55 35.63
CA LEU A 122 26.70 2.29 35.27
C LEU A 122 27.61 2.88 36.35
N LYS A 123 28.64 2.14 36.74
CA LYS A 123 29.68 2.66 37.63
C LYS A 123 30.54 3.68 36.88
N SER A 124 31.25 4.54 37.61
CA SER A 124 32.16 5.55 37.05
C SER A 124 33.18 4.97 36.06
N ASP A 125 33.54 3.71 36.25
CA ASP A 125 34.57 3.05 35.44
C ASP A 125 33.99 2.48 34.12
N GLU A 126 32.66 2.41 34.04
CA GLU A 126 31.88 1.87 32.91
C GLU A 126 31.19 2.99 32.11
N THR A 127 31.25 4.24 32.56
CA THR A 127 30.71 5.42 31.85
C THR A 127 31.61 5.91 30.71
N THR A 128 32.67 5.17 30.40
CA THR A 128 33.61 5.50 29.33
C THR A 128 33.53 4.45 28.22
N CYS A 129 33.31 4.88 26.98
CA CYS A 129 33.20 3.98 25.84
C CYS A 129 34.53 3.27 25.55
N SER A 130 34.55 1.93 25.55
CA SER A 130 35.76 1.15 25.31
C SER A 130 36.29 1.22 23.86
N SER A 131 35.49 1.72 22.90
CA SER A 131 35.88 1.79 21.48
C SER A 131 36.39 3.17 21.05
N CYS A 132 35.93 4.25 21.71
CA CYS A 132 36.30 5.62 21.33
C CYS A 132 36.70 6.51 22.52
N ASN A 133 36.77 5.95 23.74
CA ASN A 133 37.11 6.65 24.98
C ASN A 133 36.26 7.89 25.31
N GLY A 134 35.12 8.07 24.64
CA GLY A 134 34.16 9.13 24.92
C GLY A 134 33.32 8.84 26.16
N GLU A 135 32.90 9.90 26.85
CA GLU A 135 31.96 9.82 27.97
C GLU A 135 30.56 9.45 27.47
N LEU A 136 29.94 8.45 28.08
CA LEU A 136 28.60 7.98 27.70
C LEU A 136 27.54 8.94 28.25
N THR A 137 26.69 9.46 27.37
CA THR A 137 25.55 10.31 27.76
C THR A 137 24.32 9.45 28.03
N ILE A 138 23.51 9.85 29.01
CA ILE A 138 22.23 9.20 29.30
C ILE A 138 21.28 9.59 28.16
N ILE A 139 20.85 8.60 27.38
CA ILE A 139 19.80 8.78 26.36
C ILE A 139 18.49 8.29 26.95
N GLY A 140 17.57 9.22 27.21
CA GLY A 140 16.24 8.99 27.77
C GLY A 140 15.41 10.25 27.73
#